data_AF-A0A392TLT1-F1
#
_entry.id   AF-A0A392TLT1-F1
#
_cell.length_a   1.000
_cell.length_b   1.000
_cell.length_c   1.000
_cell.angle_alpha   90.00
_cell.angle_beta   90.00
_cell.angle_gamma   90.00
#
_symmetry.space_group_name_H-M   'P 1'
#
loop_
_entity.id
_entity.type
_entity.pdbx_description
1 polymer ?
#
loop_
_entity_poly.entity_id
_entity_poly.type
_entity_poly.pdbx_seq_one_letter_code
_entity_poly.pdbx_strand_id
1 'polypeptide(L)'
;EIPGFPPTREVEFFIDLHPGTRLISESPYRMAPAELTELKGQIEDLLGKGFIRPSVSPWGAPVLLVKKKDGKSRLCVDYRKLNKATI
;
A
#
# COMPACT_ATOMS: atom_id res chain seq x y z
N GLU A 1 2.80 14.23 -15.88
CA GLU A 1 1.96 13.56 -14.86
C GLU A 1 1.84 12.08 -15.22
N ILE A 2 1.65 11.20 -14.23
CA ILE A 2 1.36 9.77 -14.47
C ILE A 2 -0.16 9.67 -14.72
N PRO A 3 -0.64 9.02 -15.79
CA PRO A 3 -2.04 9.05 -16.22
C PRO A 3 -3.01 8.25 -15.33
N GLY A 4 -2.75 8.13 -14.02
CA GLY A 4 -3.53 7.31 -13.10
C GLY A 4 -3.23 5.82 -13.23
N PHE A 5 -4.23 4.97 -12.99
CA PHE A 5 -4.12 3.52 -13.19
C PHE A 5 -3.71 3.18 -14.64
N PRO A 6 -2.89 2.13 -14.85
CA PRO A 6 -2.53 1.72 -16.19
C PRO A 6 -3.79 1.36 -17.00
N PRO A 7 -3.80 1.61 -18.32
CA PRO A 7 -4.89 1.17 -19.18
C PRO A 7 -5.00 -0.36 -19.15
N THR A 8 -6.18 -0.88 -19.45
CA THR A 8 -6.37 -2.31 -19.68
C THR A 8 -5.40 -2.78 -20.76
N ARG A 9 -4.64 -3.84 -20.48
CA ARG A 9 -3.68 -4.45 -21.41
C ARG A 9 -4.20 -5.82 -21.83
N GLU A 10 -3.78 -6.29 -23.00
CA GLU A 10 -4.06 -7.66 -23.47
C GLU A 10 -3.33 -8.72 -22.61
N VAL A 11 -2.22 -8.34 -21.99
CA VAL A 11 -1.45 -9.19 -21.09
C VAL A 11 -1.73 -8.78 -19.65
N GLU A 12 -2.32 -9.71 -18.90
CA GLU A 12 -2.48 -9.60 -17.45
C GLU A 12 -1.24 -10.16 -16.74
N PHE A 13 -0.78 -9.44 -15.71
CA PHE A 13 0.29 -9.91 -14.84
C PHE A 13 -0.34 -10.51 -13.59
N PHE A 14 0.04 -11.74 -13.26
CA PHE A 14 -0.36 -12.41 -12.03
C PHE A 14 0.78 -12.34 -11.01
N ILE A 15 0.40 -12.27 -9.74
CA ILE A 15 1.32 -12.40 -8.61
C ILE A 15 1.07 -13.78 -8.03
N ASP A 16 1.93 -14.72 -8.34
CA ASP A 16 1.81 -16.09 -7.87
C ASP A 16 2.28 -16.22 -6.42
N LEU A 17 1.54 -16.99 -5.63
CA LEU A 17 1.85 -17.27 -4.24
C LEU A 17 2.21 -18.74 -4.05
N HIS A 18 3.01 -19.04 -3.03
CA HIS A 18 3.30 -20.42 -2.65
C HIS A 18 1.99 -21.20 -2.40
N PRO A 19 1.87 -22.45 -2.88
CA PRO A 19 0.67 -23.27 -2.67
C PRO A 19 0.30 -23.38 -1.19
N GLY A 20 -0.98 -23.18 -0.86
CA GLY A 20 -1.47 -23.24 0.51
C GLY A 20 -1.19 -21.98 1.36
N THR A 21 -0.73 -20.89 0.74
CA THR A 21 -0.59 -19.59 1.43
C THR A 21 -1.92 -19.17 2.07
N ARG A 22 -1.88 -18.91 3.38
CA ARG A 22 -3.02 -18.37 4.13
C ARG A 22 -3.16 -16.88 3.86
N LEU A 23 -4.38 -16.37 4.03
CA LEU A 23 -4.69 -14.95 3.95
C LEU A 23 -3.77 -14.14 4.88
N ILE A 24 -3.14 -13.09 4.33
CA ILE A 24 -2.33 -12.15 5.10
C ILE A 24 -3.16 -10.89 5.37
N SER A 25 -3.55 -10.71 6.63
CA SER A 25 -4.28 -9.53 7.11
C SER A 25 -3.65 -9.03 8.39
N GLU A 26 -2.75 -8.06 8.25
CA GLU A 26 -2.05 -7.45 9.37
C GLU A 26 -2.73 -6.16 9.83
N SER A 27 -2.84 -5.99 11.15
CA SER A 27 -3.33 -4.75 11.74
C SER A 27 -2.34 -3.59 11.51
N PRO A 28 -2.83 -2.36 11.28
CA PRO A 28 -1.98 -1.18 11.20
C PRO A 28 -1.15 -0.97 12.48
N TYR A 29 0.04 -0.38 12.34
CA TYR A 29 0.85 0.03 13.48
C TYR A 29 0.18 1.18 14.25
N ARG A 30 0.46 1.26 15.56
CA ARG A 30 0.06 2.42 16.36
C ARG A 30 0.83 3.65 15.89
N MET A 31 0.12 4.77 15.75
CA MET A 31 0.66 6.04 15.29
C MET A 31 0.22 7.17 16.23
N ALA A 32 1.06 8.19 16.35
CA ALA A 32 0.70 9.40 17.06
C ALA A 32 -0.35 10.21 16.27
N PRO A 33 -1.13 11.11 16.92
CA PRO A 33 -2.14 11.91 16.22
C PRO A 33 -1.59 12.70 15.02
N ALA A 34 -0.38 13.26 15.13
CA ALA A 34 0.26 13.99 14.03
C ALA A 34 0.60 13.10 12.83
N GLU A 35 1.03 11.86 13.08
CA GLU A 35 1.33 10.88 12.04
C GLU A 35 0.05 10.41 11.34
N LEU A 36 -1.05 10.25 12.08
CA LEU A 36 -2.35 9.92 11.49
C LEU A 36 -2.88 11.02 10.57
N THR A 37 -2.70 12.29 10.94
CA THR A 37 -3.07 13.43 10.09
C THR A 37 -2.25 13.43 8.80
N GLU A 38 -0.94 13.25 8.90
CA GLU A 38 -0.04 13.16 7.74
C GLU A 38 -0.41 11.97 6.84
N LEU A 39 -0.66 10.80 7.43
CA LEU A 39 -1.07 9.60 6.71
C LEU A 39 -2.35 9.83 5.90
N LYS A 40 -3.38 10.43 6.52
CA LYS A 40 -4.64 10.74 5.85
C LYS A 40 -4.44 11.69 4.67
N GLY A 41 -3.65 12.75 4.86
CA GLY A 41 -3.34 13.69 3.77
C GLY A 41 -2.66 13.03 2.58
N GLN A 42 -1.69 12.12 2.83
CA GLN A 42 -1.05 11.37 1.74
C GLN A 42 -2.01 10.38 1.06
N ILE A 43 -2.91 9.73 1.80
CA ILE A 43 -3.93 8.84 1.22
C ILE A 43 -4.90 9.63 0.32
N GLU A 44 -5.37 10.80 0.76
CA GLU A 44 -6.26 11.66 -0.03
C GLU A 44 -5.59 12.14 -1.32
N ASP A 45 -4.32 12.55 -1.26
CA ASP A 45 -3.54 12.92 -2.44
C ASP A 45 -3.38 11.75 -3.43
N LEU A 46 -3.09 10.54 -2.93
CA LEU A 46 -2.99 9.33 -3.76
C LEU A 46 -4.33 8.91 -4.37
N LEU A 47 -5.44 9.08 -3.64
CA LEU A 47 -6.80 8.88 -4.15
C LEU A 47 -7.14 9.91 -5.24
N GLY A 48 -6.84 11.19 -5.01
CA GLY A 48 -7.07 12.27 -5.96
C GLY A 48 -6.28 12.09 -7.26
N LYS A 49 -5.07 11.52 -7.18
CA LYS A 49 -4.25 11.15 -8.34
C LYS A 49 -4.71 9.86 -9.04
N GLY A 50 -5.64 9.11 -8.46
CA GLY A 50 -6.08 7.82 -8.97
C GLY A 50 -4.98 6.77 -8.97
N PHE A 51 -4.02 6.84 -8.05
CA PHE A 51 -2.99 5.79 -7.89
C PHE A 51 -3.46 4.64 -7.00
N ILE A 52 -4.43 4.92 -6.13
CA ILE A 52 -5.07 3.94 -5.24
C ILE A 52 -6.59 4.08 -5.31
N ARG A 53 -7.31 3.08 -4.79
CA ARG A 53 -8.77 3.09 -4.67
C ARG A 53 -9.20 2.36 -3.39
N PRO A 54 -10.40 2.65 -2.84
CA PRO A 54 -10.99 1.83 -1.80
C PRO A 54 -11.13 0.37 -2.24
N SER A 55 -10.97 -0.56 -1.31
CA SER A 55 -10.99 -2.00 -1.57
C SER A 55 -11.68 -2.72 -0.41
N VAL A 56 -12.39 -3.80 -0.74
CA VAL A 56 -12.97 -4.77 0.22
C VAL A 56 -12.14 -6.05 0.30
N SER A 57 -10.85 -5.97 -0.07
CA SER A 57 -9.94 -7.11 -0.05
C SER A 57 -9.83 -7.71 1.36
N PRO A 58 -9.83 -9.05 1.49
CA PRO A 58 -9.53 -9.69 2.75
C PRO A 58 -8.03 -9.56 3.12
N TRP A 59 -7.18 -9.10 2.19
CA TRP A 59 -5.75 -8.90 2.42
C TRP A 59 -5.47 -7.51 3.00
N GLY A 60 -4.58 -7.44 3.97
CA GLY A 60 -4.17 -6.21 4.64
C GLY A 60 -2.68 -6.21 4.98
N ALA A 61 -2.00 -5.12 4.65
CA ALA A 61 -0.61 -4.87 5.01
C ALA A 61 -0.53 -3.55 5.80
N PRO A 62 0.32 -3.46 6.84
CA PRO A 62 0.41 -2.27 7.64
C PRO A 62 1.19 -1.18 6.91
N VAL A 63 0.88 0.07 7.21
CA VAL A 63 1.57 1.24 6.68
C VAL A 63 2.42 1.85 7.78
N LEU A 64 3.57 2.42 7.39
CA LEU A 64 4.44 3.21 8.24
C LEU A 64 4.87 4.50 7.54
N LEU A 65 5.16 5.54 8.32
CA LEU A 65 5.74 6.79 7.83
C LEU A 65 7.24 6.81 8.12
N VAL A 66 8.03 7.03 7.07
CA VAL A 66 9.50 7.16 7.18
C VAL A 66 9.90 8.60 6.91
N LYS A 67 10.76 9.18 7.76
CA LYS A 67 11.32 10.51 7.50
C LYS A 67 12.35 10.45 6.38
N LYS A 68 12.19 11.30 5.38
CA LYS A 68 13.17 11.57 4.33
C LYS A 68 14.23 12.56 4.83
N LYS A 69 15.35 12.64 4.11
CA LYS A 69 16.44 13.61 4.38
C LYS A 69 15.98 15.06 4.30
N ASP A 70 14.98 15.36 3.48
CA ASP A 70 14.39 16.69 3.30
C ASP A 70 13.39 17.06 4.41
N GLY A 71 13.23 16.21 5.44
CA GLY A 71 12.32 16.41 6.56
C GLY A 71 10.87 15.99 6.28
N LYS A 72 10.53 15.61 5.04
CA LYS A 72 9.17 15.15 4.69
C LYS A 72 8.95 13.69 5.09
N SER A 73 7.70 13.31 5.31
CA SER A 73 7.30 11.91 5.56
C SER A 73 7.05 11.17 4.25
N ARG A 74 7.40 9.89 4.20
CA ARG A 74 7.06 8.96 3.11
C ARG A 74 6.16 7.87 3.65
N LEU A 75 4.98 7.72 3.05
CA LEU A 75 4.13 6.54 3.21
C LEU A 75 4.83 5.30 2.62
N CYS A 76 5.05 4.30 3.45
CA CYS A 76 5.62 3.01 3.08
C CYS A 76 4.67 1.89 3.52
N VAL A 77 4.30 1.01 2.60
CA VAL A 77 3.53 -0.20 2.92
C VAL A 77 4.50 -1.34 3.23
N ASP A 78 4.30 -2.02 4.35
CA ASP A 78 5.13 -3.15 4.75
C ASP A 78 4.64 -4.45 4.11
N TYR A 79 5.13 -4.72 2.90
CA TYR A 79 4.84 -5.96 2.18
C TYR A 79 5.71 -7.15 2.60
N ARG A 80 6.51 -7.08 3.68
CA ARG A 80 7.46 -8.17 4.02
C ARG A 80 6.80 -9.54 4.15
N LYS A 81 5.59 -9.61 4.73
CA LYS A 81 4.84 -10.88 4.82
C LYS A 81 4.34 -11.37 3.46
N LEU A 82 3.82 -10.46 2.63
CA LEU A 82 3.36 -10.77 1.27
C LEU A 82 4.52 -11.22 0.38
N ASN A 83 5.65 -10.50 0.42
CA ASN A 83 6.83 -10.80 -0.37
C ASN A 83 7.42 -12.19 -0.04
N LYS A 84 7.32 -12.64 1.22
CA LYS A 84 7.73 -14.00 1.62
C LYS A 84 6.80 -15.10 1.10
N ALA A 85 5.58 -14.75 0.74
CA ALA A 85 4.58 -15.67 0.20
C ALA A 85 4.54 -15.68 -1.33
N THR A 86 5.15 -14.69 -1.97
CA THR A 86 5.21 -14.54 -3.43
C THR A 86 6.36 -15.38 -4.00
N ILE A 87 6.16 -15.98 -5.18
CA ILE A 87 7.13 -16.85 -5.88
C ILE A 87 8.12 -16.04 -6.72
#